data_AF-A0A413U821-F1
#
_entry.id   AF-A0A413U821-F1
#
_cell.length_a   1.000
_cell.length_b   1.000
_cell.length_c   1.000
_cell.angle_alpha   90.00
_cell.angle_beta   90.00
_cell.angle_gamma   90.00
#
_symmetry.space_group_name_H-M   'P 1'
#
loop_
_entity.id
_entity.type
_entity.pdbx_description
1 polymer ?
#
loop_
_entity_poly.entity_id
_entity_poly.type
_entity_poly.pdbx_seq_one_letter_code
_entity_poly.pdbx_strand_id
1 'polypeptide(L)'
;MDLAMVILTALAVLVSVIALYVSFKASQKGNELASVANDLTKTANDMQMAQVEMQIRELILSARSRYEDKVVQFKNDEDIELCKSMLDSALEGVLNAYDEACAKYLDGKVDKERFKKLYHDEIRQLVDDATTKEKYMEPQTKFHATVKVYTEWNNLES
;
A
#
# COMPACT_ATOMS: atom_id res chain seq x y z
N MET A 1 -26.21 47.23 48.86
CA MET A 1 -25.99 46.90 47.43
C MET A 1 -27.07 47.62 46.66
N ASP A 2 -26.70 48.45 45.69
CA ASP A 2 -27.67 49.27 44.95
C ASP A 2 -28.54 48.36 44.05
N LEU A 3 -29.84 48.65 43.92
CA LEU A 3 -30.78 47.81 43.17
C LEU A 3 -30.34 47.63 41.71
N ALA A 4 -29.74 48.68 41.14
CA ALA A 4 -29.16 48.65 39.78
C ALA A 4 -28.02 47.64 39.64
N MET A 5 -27.18 47.47 40.65
CA MET A 5 -26.06 46.51 40.64
C MET A 5 -26.57 45.07 40.63
N VAL A 6 -27.65 44.77 41.38
CA VAL A 6 -28.26 43.44 41.44
C VAL A 6 -28.89 43.05 40.09
N ILE A 7 -29.52 44.01 39.41
CA ILE A 7 -30.11 43.78 38.07
C ILE A 7 -29.00 43.51 37.05
N LEU A 8 -27.91 44.26 37.10
CA LEU A 8 -26.81 44.15 36.15
C LEU A 8 -26.06 42.82 36.30
N THR A 9 -25.83 42.34 37.52
CA THR A 9 -25.24 41.01 37.77
C THR A 9 -26.17 39.89 37.33
N ALA A 10 -27.48 40.00 37.55
CA ALA A 10 -28.45 39.01 37.10
C ALA A 10 -28.48 38.87 35.56
N LEU A 11 -28.41 39.98 34.83
CA LEU A 11 -28.32 39.99 33.37
C LEU A 11 -27.01 39.37 32.87
N ALA A 12 -25.88 39.68 33.52
CA ALA A 12 -24.58 39.10 33.17
C ALA A 12 -24.55 37.57 33.34
N VAL A 13 -25.16 37.06 34.42
CA VAL A 13 -25.30 35.60 34.63
C VAL A 13 -26.18 34.96 33.57
N LEU A 14 -27.27 35.60 33.16
CA LEU A 14 -28.12 35.11 32.08
C LEU A 14 -27.36 34.97 30.75
N VAL A 15 -26.58 35.99 30.38
CA VAL A 15 -25.76 35.97 29.17
C VAL A 15 -24.70 34.87 29.23
N SER A 16 -24.03 34.69 30.38
CA SER A 16 -23.01 33.65 30.52
C SER A 16 -23.59 32.24 30.44
N VAL A 17 -24.77 31.99 30.99
CA VAL A 17 -25.47 30.70 30.86
C VAL A 17 -25.84 30.40 29.40
N ILE A 18 -26.34 31.39 28.66
CA ILE A 18 -26.66 31.24 27.23
C ILE A 18 -25.38 30.97 26.43
N ALA A 19 -24.30 31.72 26.70
CA ALA A 19 -23.01 31.51 26.04
C ALA A 19 -22.45 30.11 26.30
N LEU A 20 -22.53 29.62 27.54
CA LEU A 20 -22.11 28.27 27.92
C LEU A 20 -22.93 27.21 27.16
N TYR A 21 -24.25 27.38 27.08
CA TYR A 21 -25.13 26.45 26.35
C TYR A 21 -24.80 26.38 24.86
N VAL A 22 -24.59 27.53 24.22
CA VAL A 22 -24.18 27.62 22.82
C VAL A 22 -22.80 26.99 22.62
N SER A 23 -21.86 27.27 23.51
CA SER A 23 -20.50 26.69 23.48
C SER A 23 -20.53 25.17 23.62
N PHE A 24 -21.35 24.62 24.53
CA PHE A 24 -21.50 23.18 24.70
C PHE A 24 -22.05 22.51 23.43
N LYS A 25 -23.09 23.09 22.82
CA LYS A 25 -23.63 22.60 21.54
C LYS A 25 -22.62 22.71 20.40
N ALA A 26 -21.85 23.79 20.33
CA ALA A 26 -20.80 23.96 19.33
C ALA A 26 -19.68 22.92 19.51
N SER A 27 -19.26 22.67 20.76
CA SER A 27 -18.26 21.65 21.08
C SER A 27 -18.72 20.25 20.73
N GLN A 28 -19.99 19.90 21.01
CA GLN A 28 -20.55 18.59 20.65
C GLN A 28 -20.55 18.38 19.13
N LYS A 29 -21.05 19.36 18.37
CA LYS A 29 -21.01 19.33 16.89
C LYS A 29 -19.59 19.29 16.35
N GLY A 30 -18.65 20.00 16.98
CA GLY A 30 -17.23 19.96 16.61
C GLY A 30 -16.64 18.56 16.77
N ASN A 31 -17.00 17.86 17.85
CA ASN A 31 -16.53 16.50 18.10
C ASN A 31 -17.14 15.47 17.11
N GLU A 32 -18.44 15.60 16.80
CA GLU A 32 -19.08 14.78 15.76
C GLU A 32 -18.43 15.00 14.38
N LEU A 33 -18.19 16.26 14.02
CA LEU A 33 -17.54 16.60 12.74
C LEU A 33 -16.11 16.05 12.67
N ALA A 34 -15.36 16.10 13.77
CA ALA A 34 -14.03 15.50 13.86
C ALA A 34 -14.09 13.97 13.69
N SER A 35 -15.07 13.30 14.29
CA SER A 35 -15.28 11.86 14.12
C SER A 35 -15.59 11.52 12.65
N VAL A 36 -16.51 12.24 12.01
CA VAL A 36 -16.86 12.03 10.60
C VAL A 36 -15.66 12.30 9.69
N ALA A 37 -14.85 13.32 9.97
CA ALA A 37 -13.64 13.61 9.21
C ALA A 37 -12.59 12.48 9.34
N ASN A 38 -12.44 11.90 10.53
CA ASN A 38 -11.57 10.75 10.75
C ASN A 38 -12.05 9.51 9.99
N ASP A 39 -13.35 9.21 10.04
CA ASP A 39 -13.93 8.07 9.31
C ASP A 39 -13.80 8.23 7.79
N LEU A 40 -13.97 9.45 7.28
CA LEU A 40 -13.77 9.76 5.87
C LEU A 40 -12.29 9.62 5.47
N THR A 41 -11.37 10.08 6.32
CA THR A 41 -9.93 9.93 6.10
C THR A 41 -9.52 8.46 6.07
N LYS A 42 -10.04 7.65 6.99
CA LYS A 42 -9.83 6.20 6.99
C LYS A 42 -10.35 5.56 5.71
N THR A 43 -11.59 5.88 5.32
CA THR A 43 -12.20 5.39 4.08
C THR A 43 -11.37 5.77 2.85
N ALA A 44 -10.85 7.00 2.80
CA ALA A 44 -10.00 7.46 1.72
C ALA A 44 -8.66 6.70 1.67
N ASN A 45 -8.05 6.42 2.82
CA ASN A 45 -6.83 5.62 2.90
C ASN A 45 -7.09 4.17 2.44
N ASP A 46 -8.17 3.53 2.89
CA ASP A 46 -8.54 2.18 2.48
C ASP A 46 -8.75 2.10 0.96
N MET A 47 -9.39 3.12 0.37
CA MET A 47 -9.58 3.22 -1.08
C MET A 47 -8.25 3.41 -1.82
N GLN A 48 -7.33 4.22 -1.31
CA GLN A 48 -6.00 4.39 -1.88
C GLN A 48 -5.22 3.06 -1.84
N MET A 49 -5.24 2.33 -0.73
CA MET A 49 -4.59 1.02 -0.62
C MET A 49 -5.17 0.04 -1.65
N ALA A 50 -6.49 -0.02 -1.80
CA ALA A 50 -7.14 -0.85 -2.81
C ALA A 50 -6.72 -0.47 -4.26
N GLN A 51 -6.53 0.82 -4.54
CA GLN A 51 -6.00 1.29 -5.83
C GLN A 51 -4.56 0.83 -6.05
N VAL A 52 -3.69 0.93 -5.04
CA VAL A 52 -2.30 0.43 -5.13
C VAL A 52 -2.28 -1.07 -5.39
N GLU A 53 -3.12 -1.84 -4.71
CA GLU A 53 -3.22 -3.30 -4.93
C GLU A 53 -3.66 -3.64 -6.37
N MET A 54 -4.61 -2.90 -6.94
CA MET A 54 -4.99 -3.08 -8.34
C MET A 54 -3.85 -2.73 -9.30
N GLN A 55 -3.10 -1.65 -9.03
CA GLN A 55 -1.94 -1.26 -9.83
C GLN A 55 -0.83 -2.32 -9.80
N ILE A 56 -0.54 -2.88 -8.63
CA ILE A 56 0.41 -4.00 -8.48
C ILE A 56 -0.06 -5.20 -9.31
N ARG A 57 -1.34 -5.54 -9.23
CA ARG A 57 -1.89 -6.67 -9.98
C ARG A 57 -1.75 -6.45 -11.48
N GLU A 58 -2.11 -5.28 -11.98
CA GLU A 58 -1.99 -4.93 -13.40
C GLU A 58 -0.53 -4.93 -13.85
N LEU A 59 0.38 -4.37 -13.04
CA LEU A 59 1.82 -4.35 -13.33
C LEU A 59 2.37 -5.78 -13.51
N ILE A 60 2.08 -6.68 -12.57
CA ILE A 60 2.53 -8.07 -12.62
C ILE A 60 1.91 -8.80 -13.82
N LEU A 61 0.59 -8.69 -14.03
CA LEU A 61 -0.09 -9.35 -15.14
C LEU A 61 0.44 -8.86 -16.50
N SER A 62 0.64 -7.55 -16.65
CA SER A 62 1.18 -6.95 -17.86
C SER A 62 2.62 -7.41 -18.13
N ALA A 63 3.47 -7.49 -17.09
CA ALA A 63 4.83 -7.98 -17.24
C ALA A 63 4.86 -9.46 -17.63
N ARG A 64 4.03 -10.30 -17.00
CA ARG A 64 3.92 -11.73 -17.31
C ARG A 64 3.41 -11.97 -18.72
N SER A 65 2.34 -11.27 -19.12
CA SER A 65 1.81 -11.36 -20.48
C SER A 65 2.88 -11.02 -21.51
N ARG A 66 3.65 -9.94 -21.32
CA ARG A 66 4.75 -9.59 -22.23
C ARG A 66 5.82 -10.67 -22.31
N TYR A 67 6.17 -11.31 -21.19
CA TYR A 67 7.12 -12.41 -21.18
C TYR A 67 6.58 -13.64 -21.92
N GLU A 68 5.35 -14.05 -21.62
CA GLU A 68 4.67 -15.18 -22.26
C GLU A 68 4.50 -14.96 -23.77
N ASP A 69 4.12 -13.77 -24.20
CA ASP A 69 4.00 -13.39 -25.61
C ASP A 69 5.35 -13.51 -26.35
N LYS A 70 6.46 -13.14 -25.68
CA LYS A 70 7.81 -13.27 -26.24
C LYS A 70 8.23 -14.73 -26.35
N VAL A 71 7.93 -15.56 -25.36
CA VAL A 71 8.18 -17.01 -25.43
C VAL A 71 7.47 -17.64 -26.62
N VAL A 72 6.22 -17.24 -26.88
CA VAL A 72 5.45 -17.74 -28.03
C VAL A 72 6.02 -17.23 -29.36
N GLN A 73 6.36 -15.94 -29.44
CA GLN A 73 6.90 -15.33 -30.66
C GLN A 73 8.21 -15.99 -31.11
N PHE A 74 9.09 -16.32 -30.17
CA PHE A 74 10.45 -16.79 -30.48
C PHE A 74 10.59 -18.30 -30.62
N LYS A 75 9.50 -19.05 -30.45
CA LYS A 75 9.54 -20.53 -30.44
C LYS A 75 10.17 -21.16 -31.70
N ASN A 76 10.07 -20.49 -32.84
CA ASN A 76 10.56 -20.99 -34.14
C ASN A 76 11.52 -20.00 -34.84
N ASP A 77 12.10 -19.05 -34.09
CA ASP A 77 13.00 -18.06 -34.66
C ASP A 77 14.40 -18.64 -34.89
N GLU A 78 15.08 -18.19 -35.94
CA GLU A 78 16.42 -18.64 -36.31
C GLU A 78 17.51 -17.84 -35.56
N ASP A 79 17.22 -16.60 -35.11
CA ASP A 79 18.15 -15.78 -34.34
C ASP A 79 18.01 -16.04 -32.83
N ILE A 80 18.59 -17.16 -32.40
CA ILE A 80 18.52 -17.65 -31.02
C ILE A 80 19.10 -16.63 -30.01
N GLU A 81 20.18 -15.93 -30.36
CA GLU A 81 20.85 -15.01 -29.42
C GLU A 81 20.04 -13.73 -29.20
N LEU A 82 19.47 -13.16 -30.27
CA LEU A 82 18.52 -12.05 -30.13
C LEU A 82 17.30 -12.46 -29.30
N CYS A 83 16.74 -13.64 -29.58
CA CYS A 83 15.59 -14.17 -28.85
C CYS A 83 15.87 -14.34 -27.36
N LYS A 84 17.03 -14.90 -26.99
CA LYS A 84 17.47 -15.01 -25.59
C LYS A 84 17.57 -13.64 -24.92
N SER A 85 18.25 -12.68 -25.54
CA SER A 85 18.39 -11.33 -24.97
C SER A 85 17.04 -10.66 -24.73
N MET A 86 16.09 -10.81 -25.66
CA MET A 86 14.74 -10.26 -25.51
C MET A 86 13.93 -10.99 -24.44
N LEU A 87 14.06 -12.31 -24.32
CA LEU A 87 13.44 -13.09 -23.25
C LEU A 87 13.99 -12.72 -21.87
N ASP A 88 15.31 -12.58 -21.75
CA ASP A 88 15.97 -12.18 -20.51
C ASP A 88 15.52 -10.79 -20.05
N SER A 89 15.39 -9.85 -21.00
CA SER A 89 14.87 -8.51 -20.72
C SER A 89 13.40 -8.55 -20.28
N ALA A 90 12.56 -9.36 -20.93
CA ALA A 90 11.17 -9.51 -20.54
C ALA A 90 11.01 -10.19 -19.17
N LEU A 91 11.79 -11.24 -18.89
CA LEU A 91 11.85 -11.90 -17.58
C LEU A 91 12.27 -10.92 -16.51
N GLU A 92 13.31 -10.12 -16.77
CA GLU A 92 13.75 -9.07 -15.84
C GLU A 92 12.63 -8.05 -15.56
N GLY A 93 11.80 -7.72 -16.55
CA GLY A 93 10.59 -6.93 -16.37
C GLY A 93 9.59 -7.56 -15.39
N VAL A 94 9.43 -8.89 -15.42
CA VAL A 94 8.61 -9.64 -14.44
C VAL A 94 9.22 -9.52 -13.04
N LEU A 95 10.52 -9.76 -12.90
CA LEU A 95 11.18 -9.71 -11.58
C LEU A 95 11.15 -8.29 -10.98
N ASN A 96 11.31 -7.24 -11.81
CA ASN A 96 11.17 -5.85 -11.38
C ASN A 96 9.74 -5.55 -10.89
N ALA A 97 8.71 -6.10 -11.54
CA ALA A 97 7.32 -5.91 -11.13
C ALA A 97 7.04 -6.52 -9.74
N TYR A 98 7.58 -7.71 -9.46
CA TYR A 98 7.50 -8.31 -8.13
C TYR A 98 8.31 -7.54 -7.09
N ASP A 99 9.47 -7.01 -7.47
CA ASP A 99 10.29 -6.21 -6.54
C ASP A 99 9.61 -4.89 -6.18
N GLU A 100 9.00 -4.21 -7.15
CA GLU A 100 8.18 -3.02 -6.88
C GLU A 100 6.99 -3.35 -5.97
N ALA A 101 6.29 -4.45 -6.22
CA ALA A 101 5.20 -4.92 -5.37
C ALA A 101 5.67 -5.17 -3.93
N CYS A 102 6.81 -5.85 -3.75
CA CYS A 102 7.42 -6.09 -2.45
C CYS A 102 7.85 -4.80 -1.77
N ALA A 103 8.35 -3.80 -2.51
CA ALA A 103 8.68 -2.49 -1.94
C ALA A 103 7.43 -1.78 -1.39
N LYS A 104 6.29 -1.83 -2.10
CA LYS A 104 5.02 -1.28 -1.59
C LYS A 104 4.54 -2.01 -0.33
N TYR A 105 4.74 -3.33 -0.25
CA TYR A 105 4.46 -4.12 0.94
C TYR A 105 5.31 -3.69 2.14
N LEU A 106 6.63 -3.56 1.94
CA LEU A 106 7.56 -3.12 2.99
C LEU A 106 7.23 -1.69 3.48
N ASP A 107 6.82 -0.82 2.56
CA ASP A 107 6.39 0.56 2.85
C ASP A 107 5.01 0.66 3.54
N GLY A 108 4.27 -0.45 3.71
CA GLY A 108 2.93 -0.44 4.30
C GLY A 108 1.86 0.23 3.43
N LYS A 109 2.07 0.27 2.10
CA LYS A 109 1.14 0.90 1.13
C LYS A 109 0.02 -0.04 0.66
N VAL A 110 0.02 -1.27 1.14
CA VAL A 110 -0.96 -2.33 0.84
C VAL A 110 -1.31 -3.07 2.13
N ASP A 111 -2.43 -3.78 2.13
CA ASP A 111 -2.78 -4.63 3.27
C ASP A 111 -1.82 -5.82 3.31
N LYS A 112 -1.03 -5.92 4.40
CA LYS A 112 0.05 -6.91 4.49
C LYS A 112 -0.46 -8.36 4.49
N GLU A 113 -1.56 -8.62 5.20
CA GLU A 113 -2.12 -9.97 5.33
C GLU A 113 -2.68 -10.44 3.99
N ARG A 114 -3.43 -9.56 3.31
CA ARG A 114 -3.98 -9.83 1.99
C ARG A 114 -2.88 -9.97 0.94
N PHE A 115 -1.86 -9.10 0.96
CA PHE A 115 -0.72 -9.19 0.05
C PHE A 115 0.02 -10.52 0.20
N LYS A 116 0.35 -10.91 1.44
CA LYS A 116 0.99 -12.21 1.70
C LYS A 116 0.12 -13.36 1.22
N LYS A 117 -1.18 -13.36 1.50
CA LYS A 117 -2.12 -14.39 1.02
C LYS A 117 -2.13 -14.54 -0.50
N LEU A 118 -1.96 -13.44 -1.24
CA LEU A 118 -2.00 -13.45 -2.69
C LEU A 118 -0.67 -13.84 -3.34
N TYR A 119 0.46 -13.35 -2.80
CA TYR A 119 1.75 -13.41 -3.49
C TYR A 119 2.80 -14.30 -2.82
N HIS A 120 2.50 -14.89 -1.66
CA HIS A 120 3.47 -15.72 -0.93
C HIS A 120 4.04 -16.87 -1.76
N ASP A 121 3.17 -17.65 -2.41
CA ASP A 121 3.62 -18.81 -3.18
C ASP A 121 4.32 -18.39 -4.48
N GLU A 122 3.85 -17.32 -5.13
CA GLU A 122 4.48 -16.78 -6.35
C GLU A 122 5.88 -16.23 -6.06
N ILE A 123 6.04 -15.47 -4.98
CA ILE A 123 7.35 -14.93 -4.56
C ILE A 123 8.29 -16.06 -4.16
N ARG A 124 7.80 -17.09 -3.44
CA ARG A 124 8.62 -18.27 -3.12
C ARG A 124 9.09 -18.97 -4.40
N GLN A 125 8.18 -19.22 -5.33
CA GLN A 125 8.51 -19.87 -6.60
C GLN A 125 9.54 -19.05 -7.39
N LEU A 126 9.39 -17.73 -7.48
CA LEU A 126 10.36 -16.88 -8.18
C LEU A 126 11.75 -16.89 -7.55
N VAL A 127 11.85 -16.89 -6.22
CA VAL A 127 13.14 -16.85 -5.54
C VAL A 127 13.83 -18.23 -5.58
N ASP A 128 13.06 -19.31 -5.50
CA ASP A 128 13.59 -20.68 -5.44
C ASP A 128 13.73 -21.36 -6.82
N ASP A 129 13.13 -20.83 -7.88
CA ASP A 129 13.18 -21.41 -9.23
C ASP A 129 14.59 -21.40 -9.83
N ALA A 130 14.98 -22.51 -10.46
CA ALA A 130 16.32 -22.70 -11.00
C ALA A 130 16.72 -21.65 -12.06
N THR A 131 15.75 -21.06 -12.77
CA THR A 131 15.97 -20.06 -13.83
C THR A 131 16.24 -18.67 -13.27
N THR A 132 15.68 -18.36 -12.10
CA THR A 132 15.70 -17.00 -11.53
C THR A 132 16.49 -16.90 -10.23
N LYS A 133 16.77 -18.01 -9.56
CA LYS A 133 17.44 -18.07 -8.26
C LYS A 133 18.75 -17.28 -8.21
N GLU A 134 19.59 -17.38 -9.25
CA GLU A 134 20.86 -16.65 -9.31
C GLU A 134 20.67 -15.12 -9.27
N LYS A 135 19.55 -14.62 -9.81
CA LYS A 135 19.23 -13.19 -9.81
C LYS A 135 18.88 -12.66 -8.42
N TYR A 136 18.54 -13.53 -7.47
CA TYR A 136 18.16 -13.18 -6.10
C TYR A 136 19.29 -13.37 -5.07
N MET A 137 20.48 -13.81 -5.49
CA MET A 137 21.61 -14.03 -4.58
C MET A 137 22.25 -12.71 -4.11
N GLU A 138 22.32 -12.51 -2.80
CA GLU A 138 23.06 -11.41 -2.20
C GLU A 138 24.59 -11.64 -2.27
N PRO A 139 25.42 -10.57 -2.36
CA PRO A 139 25.05 -9.15 -2.33
C PRO A 139 24.73 -8.53 -3.70
N GLN A 140 24.72 -9.32 -4.78
CA GLN A 140 24.70 -8.81 -6.16
C GLN A 140 23.30 -8.61 -6.74
N THR A 141 22.27 -9.18 -6.10
CA THR A 141 20.87 -8.98 -6.49
C THR A 141 20.51 -7.49 -6.50
N LYS A 142 19.70 -7.09 -7.47
CA LYS A 142 19.02 -5.78 -7.47
C LYS A 142 17.61 -5.84 -6.92
N PHE A 143 17.07 -7.05 -6.75
CA PHE A 143 15.70 -7.32 -6.32
C PHE A 143 15.62 -7.42 -4.78
N HIS A 144 16.12 -6.40 -4.11
CA HIS A 144 16.30 -6.41 -2.65
C HIS A 144 14.98 -6.47 -1.89
N ALA A 145 13.91 -5.85 -2.40
CA ALA A 145 12.63 -5.86 -1.72
C ALA A 145 12.03 -7.26 -1.75
N THR A 146 12.13 -7.96 -2.88
CA THR A 146 11.70 -9.35 -3.03
C THR A 146 12.44 -10.27 -2.07
N VAL A 147 13.77 -10.14 -1.98
CA VAL A 147 14.58 -10.93 -1.05
C VAL A 147 14.16 -10.68 0.39
N LYS A 148 14.01 -9.41 0.80
CA LYS A 148 13.58 -9.07 2.17
C LYS A 148 12.21 -9.65 2.52
N VAL A 149 11.24 -9.53 1.62
CA VAL A 149 9.89 -10.08 1.82
C VAL A 149 9.92 -11.61 1.86
N TYR A 150 10.67 -12.25 0.96
CA TYR A 150 10.87 -13.70 0.99
C TYR A 150 11.48 -14.15 2.32
N THR A 151 12.52 -13.46 2.81
CA THR A 151 13.13 -13.75 4.11
C THR A 151 12.14 -13.54 5.26
N GLU A 152 11.40 -12.41 5.29
CA GLU A 152 10.38 -12.13 6.30
C GLU A 152 9.32 -13.24 6.38
N TRP A 153 8.98 -13.87 5.25
CA TRP A 153 7.94 -14.89 5.21
C TRP A 153 8.43 -16.32 5.42
N ASN A 154 9.70 -16.61 5.13
CA ASN A 154 10.25 -17.97 5.12
C ASN A 154 11.31 -18.23 6.20
N ASN A 155 11.96 -17.20 6.75
CA ASN A 155 12.81 -17.34 7.93
C ASN A 155 11.98 -17.09 9.19
N LEU A 156 11.61 -18.16 9.88
CA LEU A 156 10.89 -18.14 11.16
C LEU A 156 11.81 -17.88 12.37
N GLU A 157 13.10 -17.58 12.16
CA GLU A 157 14.04 -17.21 13.22
C GLU A 157 14.18 -15.68 13.28
N SER A 158 13.35 -15.05 14.11
CA SER A 158 13.60 -13.73 14.69
C SER A 158 13.46 -13.79 16.20
#